data_AF-A0A165G9C5-F1
#
_entry.id   AF-A0A165G9C5-F1
#
_cell.length_a   1.000
_cell.length_b   1.000
_cell.length_c   1.000
_cell.angle_alpha   90.00
_cell.angle_beta   90.00
_cell.angle_gamma   90.00
#
_symmetry.space_group_name_H-M   'P 1'
#
loop_
_entity.id
_entity.type
_entity.pdbx_description
1 polymer ?
#
loop_
_entity_poly.entity_id
_entity_poly.type
_entity_poly.pdbx_seq_one_letter_code
_entity_poly.pdbx_strand_id
1 'polypeptide(L)'
;PGCDYVPATGRVPDLRRHMNTHRGYVGQGMWVCCGLPVSVALERELWEDGASTVYMYNGLEMVGGCMFSFSRRDALVRHLNKGDCVG
;
A
#
# COMPACT_ATOMS: atom_id res chain seq x y z
N PRO A 1 4.50 -24.40 17.25
CA PRO A 1 4.13 -23.55 16.09
C PRO A 1 5.39 -22.86 15.54
N GLY A 2 6.07 -23.54 14.62
CA GLY A 2 7.27 -23.06 13.95
C GLY A 2 7.03 -23.05 12.45
N CYS A 3 7.60 -22.07 11.75
CA CYS A 3 7.56 -22.04 10.29
C CYS A 3 8.81 -22.75 9.76
N ASP A 4 8.61 -23.81 8.96
CA ASP A 4 9.70 -24.63 8.39
C ASP A 4 10.31 -24.01 7.12
N TYR A 5 10.18 -22.70 6.94
CA TYR A 5 10.69 -22.04 5.74
C TYR A 5 12.22 -21.98 5.74
N VAL A 6 12.81 -22.64 4.75
CA VAL A 6 14.23 -22.57 4.45
C VAL A 6 14.42 -21.74 3.18
N PRO A 7 15.08 -20.56 3.23
CA PRO A 7 15.34 -19.76 2.05
C PRO A 7 16.24 -20.53 1.05
N ALA A 8 15.85 -20.57 -0.22
CA ALA A 8 16.55 -21.33 -1.26
C ALA A 8 18.02 -20.94 -1.46
N THR A 9 18.41 -19.71 -1.09
CA THR A 9 19.77 -19.18 -1.28
C THR A 9 20.50 -18.88 0.03
N GLY A 10 19.88 -19.17 1.19
CA GLY A 10 20.42 -18.83 2.52
C GLY A 10 20.60 -17.32 2.79
N ARG A 11 20.23 -16.46 1.83
CA ARG A 11 20.44 -15.02 1.93
C ARG A 11 19.53 -14.39 2.97
N VAL A 12 20.13 -13.61 3.88
CA VAL A 12 19.45 -12.85 4.94
C VAL A 12 18.27 -11.99 4.42
N PRO A 13 18.34 -11.32 3.26
CA PRO A 13 17.18 -10.62 2.67
C PRO A 13 15.95 -11.52 2.43
N ASP A 14 16.13 -12.75 1.98
CA ASP A 14 15.04 -13.67 1.64
C ASP A 14 14.37 -14.19 2.93
N LEU A 15 15.16 -14.49 3.96
CA LEU A 15 14.66 -14.82 5.30
C LEU A 15 13.91 -13.63 5.94
N ARG A 16 14.44 -12.42 5.81
CA ARG A 16 13.79 -11.20 6.32
C ARG A 16 12.46 -10.94 5.61
N ARG A 17 12.38 -11.14 4.29
CA ARG A 17 11.12 -11.06 3.54
C ARG A 17 10.12 -12.08 4.06
N HIS A 18 10.55 -13.32 4.30
CA HIS A 18 9.71 -14.36 4.86
C HIS A 18 9.19 -14.02 6.26
N MET A 19 10.06 -13.57 7.16
CA MET A 19 9.67 -13.16 8.52
C MET A 19 8.71 -11.96 8.53
N ASN A 20 8.86 -11.04 7.57
CA ASN A 20 7.92 -9.93 7.39
C ASN A 20 6.53 -10.39 6.96
N THR A 21 6.39 -11.54 6.29
CA THR A 21 5.08 -12.13 5.98
C THR A 21 4.33 -12.55 7.26
N HIS A 22 5.04 -13.14 8.24
CA HIS A 22 4.44 -13.47 9.54
C HIS A 22 4.01 -12.23 10.32
N ARG A 23 4.85 -11.18 10.29
CA ARG A 23 4.55 -9.90 10.95
C ARG A 23 3.42 -9.12 10.26
N GLY A 24 3.30 -9.24 8.94
CA GLY A 24 2.24 -8.60 8.16
C GLY A 24 0.84 -9.18 8.42
N TYR A 25 0.76 -10.46 8.82
CA TYR A 25 -0.50 -11.14 9.11
C TYR A 25 -1.05 -10.85 10.52
N VAL A 26 -0.17 -10.49 11.47
CA VAL A 26 -0.54 -10.27 12.87
C VAL A 26 -0.37 -8.79 13.21
N GLY A 27 -1.30 -7.97 12.72
CA GLY A 27 -1.70 -6.74 13.42
C GLY A 27 -1.28 -5.37 12.88
N GLN A 28 -0.38 -5.23 11.88
CA GLN A 28 0.05 -3.89 11.42
C GLN A 28 0.41 -3.77 9.91
N GLY A 29 0.00 -4.70 9.05
CA GLY A 29 0.65 -4.90 7.73
C GLY A 29 -0.19 -4.69 6.46
N MET A 30 -1.40 -4.14 6.55
CA MET A 30 -2.25 -3.96 5.35
C MET A 30 -1.82 -2.71 4.58
N TRP A 31 -1.41 -2.89 3.33
CA TRP A 31 -1.05 -1.81 2.40
C TRP A 31 -2.35 -1.24 1.82
N VAL A 32 -2.70 0.00 2.14
CA VAL A 32 -3.94 0.62 1.64
C VAL A 32 -3.63 1.52 0.47
N CYS A 33 -4.41 1.44 -0.61
CA CYS A 33 -4.40 2.47 -1.65
C CYS A 33 -5.18 3.68 -1.14
N CYS A 34 -4.50 4.57 -0.40
CA CYS A 34 -5.08 5.80 0.10
C CYS A 34 -5.00 6.98 -0.88
N GLY A 35 -4.23 6.83 -1.97
CA GLY A 35 -4.05 7.88 -2.97
C GLY A 35 -3.05 8.96 -2.54
N LEU A 36 -3.27 10.21 -2.95
CA LEU A 36 -2.44 11.36 -2.61
C LEU A 36 -3.15 12.30 -1.63
N PRO A 37 -2.41 13.02 -0.75
CA PRO A 37 -2.98 14.12 0.01
C PRO A 37 -3.59 15.16 -0.93
N VAL A 38 -4.75 15.74 -0.56
CA VAL A 38 -5.45 16.76 -1.37
C VAL A 38 -4.52 17.89 -1.79
N SER A 39 -3.67 18.38 -0.87
CA SER A 39 -2.69 19.45 -1.16
C SER A 39 -1.72 19.09 -2.28
N VAL A 40 -1.21 17.84 -2.29
CA VAL A 40 -0.28 17.34 -3.31
C VAL A 40 -1.01 17.07 -4.63
N ALA A 41 -2.24 16.56 -4.57
CA ALA A 41 -3.04 16.29 -5.76
C ALA A 41 -3.40 17.59 -6.51
N LEU A 42 -3.76 18.64 -5.77
CA LEU A 42 -4.01 19.98 -6.30
C LEU A 42 -2.73 20.60 -6.89
N GLU A 43 -1.61 20.54 -6.16
CA GLU A 43 -0.32 21.07 -6.63
C GLU A 43 0.13 20.43 -7.96
N ARG A 44 -0.19 19.15 -8.16
CA ARG A 44 0.16 18.40 -9.36
C ARG A 44 -0.92 18.42 -10.45
N GLU A 45 -2.01 19.14 -10.24
CA GLU A 45 -3.17 19.17 -11.17
C GLU A 45 -3.70 17.75 -11.48
N LEU A 46 -3.54 16.82 -10.53
CA LEU A 46 -3.98 15.42 -10.64
C LEU A 46 -5.41 15.21 -10.10
N TRP A 47 -6.02 16.26 -9.55
CA TRP A 47 -7.36 16.25 -9.00
C TRP A 47 -8.01 17.63 -9.15
N GLU A 48 -9.23 17.64 -9.65
CA GLU A 48 -10.10 18.81 -9.64
C GLU A 48 -11.07 18.71 -8.46
N ASP A 49 -11.36 19.86 -7.83
CA ASP A 49 -12.26 19.89 -6.68
C ASP A 49 -13.64 19.33 -7.06
N GLY A 50 -14.06 18.28 -6.36
CA GLY A 50 -15.30 17.54 -6.63
C GLY A 50 -15.22 16.38 -7.65
N ALA A 51 -14.05 16.09 -8.23
CA ALA A 51 -13.90 15.04 -9.24
C ALA A 51 -13.84 13.60 -8.67
N SER A 52 -13.51 13.43 -7.39
CA SER A 52 -13.48 12.11 -6.73
C SER A 52 -13.79 12.19 -5.23
N THR A 53 -14.12 11.04 -4.66
CA THR A 53 -14.37 10.89 -3.21
C THR A 53 -13.10 11.20 -2.40
N VAL A 54 -13.25 12.07 -1.40
CA VAL A 54 -12.21 12.38 -0.42
C VAL A 54 -12.30 11.40 0.75
N TYR A 55 -11.15 10.89 1.20
CA TYR A 55 -11.05 9.94 2.31
C TYR A 55 -10.13 10.46 3.41
N MET A 56 -10.49 10.24 4.67
CA MET A 56 -9.59 10.48 5.80
C MET A 56 -8.71 9.26 6.05
N TYR A 57 -7.38 9.42 5.96
CA TYR A 57 -6.41 8.37 6.25
C TYR A 57 -5.25 8.93 7.08
N ASN A 58 -4.99 8.34 8.26
CA ASN A 58 -3.98 8.82 9.20
C ASN A 58 -4.08 10.32 9.54
N GLY A 59 -5.31 10.87 9.56
CA GLY A 59 -5.56 12.29 9.85
C GLY A 59 -5.35 13.25 8.69
N LEU A 60 -5.09 12.74 7.48
CA LEU A 60 -4.96 13.52 6.25
C LEU A 60 -6.13 13.25 5.31
N GLU A 61 -6.58 14.29 4.61
CA GLU A 61 -7.52 14.18 3.50
C GLU A 61 -6.79 13.70 2.25
N MET A 62 -7.24 12.59 1.69
CA MET A 62 -6.63 11.91 0.56
C MET A 62 -7.63 11.74 -0.59
N VAL A 63 -7.14 11.77 -1.83
CA VAL A 63 -7.92 11.66 -3.07
C VAL A 63 -7.24 10.75 -4.08
N GLY A 64 -8.01 10.25 -5.06
CA GLY A 64 -7.47 9.43 -6.16
C GLY A 64 -7.13 7.98 -5.79
N GLY A 65 -7.31 7.57 -4.53
CA GLY A 65 -7.18 6.19 -4.08
C GLY A 65 -8.51 5.43 -4.05
N CYS A 66 -8.47 4.10 -4.08
CA CYS A 66 -9.66 3.25 -3.99
C CYS A 66 -9.98 2.72 -2.59
N MET A 67 -9.13 3.02 -1.59
CA MET A 67 -9.22 2.55 -0.20
C MET A 67 -9.22 1.02 -0.02
N PHE A 68 -8.92 0.25 -1.06
CA PHE A 68 -8.69 -1.19 -0.93
C PHE A 68 -7.41 -1.46 -0.16
N SER A 69 -7.49 -2.49 0.69
CA SER A 69 -6.36 -2.99 1.45
C SER A 69 -5.77 -4.23 0.79
N PHE A 70 -4.44 -4.29 0.77
CA PHE A 70 -3.67 -5.38 0.20
C PHE A 70 -2.84 -6.04 1.29
N SER A 71 -2.84 -7.37 1.32
CA SER A 71 -2.02 -8.14 2.25
C SER A 71 -0.51 -8.05 1.96
N ARG A 72 -0.13 -7.52 0.79
CA ARG A 72 1.25 -7.43 0.33
C ARG A 72 1.53 -6.13 -0.42
N ARG A 73 2.73 -5.58 -0.21
CA ARG A 73 3.18 -4.33 -0.86
C ARG A 73 3.22 -4.45 -2.39
N ASP A 74 3.65 -5.59 -2.93
CA ASP A 74 3.76 -5.78 -4.37
C ASP A 74 2.40 -5.82 -5.07
N ALA A 75 1.33 -6.21 -4.36
CA ALA A 75 -0.02 -6.13 -4.89
C ALA A 75 -0.47 -4.66 -5.00
N LEU A 76 -0.17 -3.83 -3.99
CA LEU A 76 -0.40 -2.39 -4.06
C LEU A 76 0.40 -1.73 -5.20
N VAL A 77 1.69 -2.06 -5.36
CA VAL A 77 2.51 -1.50 -6.45
C VAL A 77 1.95 -1.86 -7.83
N ARG A 78 1.55 -3.11 -8.05
CA ARG A 78 0.93 -3.52 -9.32
C ARG A 78 -0.40 -2.81 -9.56
N HIS A 79 -1.17 -2.57 -8.50
CA HIS A 79 -2.41 -1.80 -8.58
C HIS A 79 -2.16 -0.36 -9.04
N LEU A 80 -1.19 0.34 -8.46
CA LEU A 80 -0.83 1.71 -8.85
C LEU A 80 -0.28 1.79 -10.29
N ASN A 81 0.54 0.82 -10.69
CA ASN A 81 1.10 0.77 -12.05
C ASN A 81 0.05 0.56 -13.15
N LYS A 82 -1.16 0.08 -12.82
CA LYS A 82 -2.25 -0.06 -13.80
C LYS A 82 -2.86 1.29 -14.17
N GLY A 83 -2.66 2.32 -13.35
CA GLY A 83 -3.12 3.69 -13.60
C GLY A 83 -4.58 3.95 -13.22
N ASP A 84 -5.28 2.97 -12.64
CA ASP A 84 -6.68 3.12 -12.19
C ASP A 84 -6.79 4.00 -10.94
N CYS A 85 -5.70 4.18 -10.19
CA CYS A 85 -5.64 4.99 -8.98
C CYS A 85 -4.39 5.87 -8.99
N VAL A 86 -4.50 7.06 -8.39
CA VAL A 86 -3.45 8.06 -8.30
C VAL A 86 -2.87 7.99 -6.90
N GLY A 87 -1.69 7.38 -6.75
CA GLY A 87 -1.00 7.18 -5.47
C GLY A 87 0.50 7.01 -5.62
#